data_AF-S5ZDR8-F1
#
_entry.id   AF-S5ZDR8-F1
#
_cell.length_a   1.000
_cell.length_b   1.000
_cell.length_c   1.000
_cell.angle_alpha   90.00
_cell.angle_beta   90.00
_cell.angle_gamma   90.00
#
_symmetry.space_group_name_H-M   'P 1'
#
loop_
_entity.id
_entity.type
_entity.pdbx_description
1 polymer ?
#
loop_
_entity_poly.entity_id
_entity_poly.type
_entity_poly.pdbx_seq_one_letter_code
_entity_poly.pdbx_strand_id
1 'polypeptide(L)'
;MSFLGVLLGFLPTIIYYVAYYPGLKSLHDSDVYHGDCLEFFWDVVGVKGLGSKLLPNLSSGQKQLVQLMQGLCRVSKIKVLDEAFSHLDPVNVDAVGSYIARELKADVVLSIHVPEEAEWLGEYFIVLRDGRVAWRGTLEDLARENIYEVYVRGHVPEGLEVVASLGYVALVRASEDVLFELNSRGVIRGFRRAGVRVYYAGRA
;
A
#
# COMPACT_ATOMS: atom_id res chain seq x y z
N MET A 1 -10.72 -40.91 11.72
CA MET A 1 -9.55 -40.01 11.63
C MET A 1 -8.66 -40.53 10.52
N SER A 2 -8.82 -40.00 9.29
CA SER A 2 -8.02 -40.40 8.14
C SER A 2 -7.01 -39.32 7.80
N PHE A 3 -5.87 -39.80 7.33
CA PHE A 3 -4.58 -39.16 7.02
C PHE A 3 -4.62 -38.02 5.98
N LEU A 4 -5.80 -37.47 5.68
CA LEU A 4 -6.03 -36.41 4.68
C LEU A 4 -6.09 -34.98 5.26
N GLY A 5 -6.09 -34.85 6.60
CA GLY A 5 -6.29 -33.56 7.27
C GLY A 5 -5.05 -32.68 7.41
N VAL A 6 -3.86 -33.14 7.02
CA VAL A 6 -2.59 -32.44 7.32
C VAL A 6 -1.88 -31.92 6.07
N LEU A 7 -2.29 -32.33 4.86
CA LEU A 7 -1.66 -31.92 3.60
C LEU A 7 -2.35 -30.76 2.87
N LEU A 8 -3.45 -30.23 3.43
CA LEU A 8 -4.22 -29.09 2.89
C LEU A 8 -3.84 -27.73 3.52
N GLY A 9 -2.74 -27.66 4.26
CA GLY A 9 -2.35 -26.48 5.03
C GLY A 9 -1.67 -25.36 4.24
N PHE A 10 -1.10 -25.62 3.05
CA PHE A 10 -0.28 -24.64 2.35
C PHE A 10 -0.36 -24.83 0.81
N LEU A 11 -1.00 -23.87 0.11
CA LEU A 11 -1.22 -23.71 -1.36
C LEU A 11 -2.27 -24.61 -2.05
N PRO A 12 -2.88 -24.21 -3.19
CA PRO A 12 -3.74 -23.06 -3.49
C PRO A 12 -5.22 -23.51 -3.63
N THR A 13 -5.74 -24.25 -2.64
CA THR A 13 -7.08 -24.84 -2.70
C THR A 13 -8.22 -23.82 -2.64
N ILE A 14 -7.95 -22.61 -2.12
CA ILE A 14 -8.97 -21.57 -1.87
C ILE A 14 -9.46 -20.94 -3.16
N ILE A 15 -8.62 -20.86 -4.20
CA ILE A 15 -9.03 -20.31 -5.48
C ILE A 15 -9.91 -21.30 -6.29
N TYR A 16 -9.79 -22.61 -6.01
CA TYR A 16 -10.74 -23.61 -6.50
C TYR A 16 -12.16 -23.40 -5.94
N TYR A 17 -12.30 -22.82 -4.74
CA TYR A 17 -13.60 -22.53 -4.14
C TYR A 17 -14.34 -21.39 -4.85
N VAL A 18 -13.60 -20.36 -5.28
CA VAL A 18 -14.17 -19.20 -6.02
C VAL A 18 -14.44 -19.55 -7.49
N ALA A 19 -13.61 -20.39 -8.11
CA ALA A 19 -13.75 -20.75 -9.53
C ALA A 19 -14.66 -21.96 -9.81
N TYR A 20 -14.93 -22.83 -8.82
CA TYR A 20 -15.65 -24.10 -9.05
C TYR A 20 -17.06 -24.15 -8.44
N TYR A 21 -17.54 -23.14 -7.70
CA TYR A 21 -18.90 -23.16 -7.18
C TYR A 21 -19.89 -22.54 -8.18
N PRO A 22 -20.85 -23.30 -8.76
CA PRO A 22 -21.86 -22.80 -9.70
C PRO A 22 -22.95 -21.96 -9.01
N GLY A 23 -22.61 -21.26 -7.94
CA GLY A 23 -23.51 -20.47 -7.14
C GLY A 23 -22.79 -19.95 -5.90
N LEU A 24 -22.62 -18.64 -5.83
CA LEU A 24 -22.07 -17.85 -4.72
C LEU A 24 -22.79 -18.03 -3.36
N LYS A 25 -23.73 -18.99 -3.23
CA LYS A 25 -24.58 -19.18 -2.06
C LYS A 25 -23.84 -19.60 -0.79
N SER A 26 -22.62 -20.14 -0.89
CA SER A 26 -21.81 -20.51 0.28
C SER A 26 -20.88 -19.39 0.80
N LEU A 27 -20.71 -18.29 0.04
CA LEU A 27 -19.98 -17.09 0.49
C LEU A 27 -20.90 -16.07 1.20
N HIS A 28 -22.21 -16.34 1.25
CA HIS A 28 -23.18 -15.63 2.07
C HIS A 28 -23.29 -16.18 3.49
N ASP A 29 -22.34 -16.99 3.92
CA ASP A 29 -22.18 -17.24 5.35
C ASP A 29 -21.58 -15.98 5.97
N SER A 30 -22.45 -15.15 6.54
CA SER A 30 -22.08 -13.87 7.17
C SER A 30 -21.09 -14.04 8.32
N ASP A 31 -20.96 -15.26 8.85
CA ASP A 31 -19.98 -15.59 9.89
C ASP A 31 -18.56 -15.72 9.31
N VAL A 32 -18.44 -15.91 8.00
CA VAL A 32 -17.15 -16.10 7.31
C VAL A 32 -16.77 -14.91 6.44
N TYR A 33 -17.72 -14.27 5.76
CA TYR A 33 -17.46 -13.10 4.91
C TYR A 33 -18.47 -11.96 5.13
N HIS A 34 -17.97 -10.73 5.05
CA HIS A 34 -18.74 -9.50 4.99
C HIS A 34 -19.40 -9.36 3.61
N GLY A 35 -20.74 -9.42 3.57
CA GLY A 35 -21.51 -9.38 2.32
C GLY A 35 -21.39 -8.06 1.56
N ASP A 36 -21.37 -6.94 2.27
CA ASP A 36 -21.11 -5.59 1.74
C ASP A 36 -19.74 -5.47 1.06
N CYS A 37 -18.71 -6.09 1.63
CA CYS A 37 -17.40 -6.19 0.98
C CYS A 37 -17.47 -6.98 -0.33
N LEU A 38 -18.16 -8.13 -0.33
CA LEU A 38 -18.29 -8.96 -1.54
C LEU A 38 -19.02 -8.19 -2.65
N GLU A 39 -20.09 -7.46 -2.32
CA GLU A 39 -20.82 -6.62 -3.26
C GLU A 39 -19.94 -5.51 -3.83
N PHE A 40 -19.14 -4.83 -3.01
CA PHE A 40 -18.17 -3.83 -3.47
C PHE A 40 -17.21 -4.43 -4.52
N PHE A 41 -16.58 -5.57 -4.24
CA PHE A 41 -15.68 -6.19 -5.22
C PHE A 41 -16.42 -6.64 -6.48
N TRP A 42 -17.62 -7.18 -6.33
CA TRP A 42 -18.41 -7.73 -7.42
C TRP A 42 -18.86 -6.65 -8.41
N ASP A 43 -19.45 -5.58 -7.91
CA ASP A 43 -20.12 -4.57 -8.74
C ASP A 43 -19.27 -3.31 -8.97
N VAL A 44 -18.40 -2.92 -8.03
CA VAL A 44 -17.57 -1.70 -8.16
C VAL A 44 -16.20 -2.01 -8.77
N VAL A 45 -15.48 -2.98 -8.20
CA VAL A 45 -14.16 -3.39 -8.69
C VAL A 45 -14.26 -4.24 -9.97
N GLY A 46 -15.45 -4.82 -10.23
CA GLY A 46 -15.75 -5.50 -11.48
C GLY A 46 -15.28 -6.96 -11.54
N VAL A 47 -15.10 -7.63 -10.40
CA VAL A 47 -14.69 -9.05 -10.40
C VAL A 47 -15.79 -9.99 -10.91
N LYS A 48 -17.03 -9.52 -11.06
CA LYS A 48 -18.16 -10.25 -11.65
C LYS A 48 -17.86 -10.85 -13.03
N GLY A 49 -17.12 -10.13 -13.87
CA GLY A 49 -16.72 -10.59 -15.21
C GLY A 49 -15.67 -11.71 -15.22
N LEU A 50 -15.14 -12.08 -14.04
CA LEU A 50 -14.10 -13.09 -13.87
C LEU A 50 -14.65 -14.46 -13.46
N GLY A 51 -15.89 -14.53 -12.95
CA GLY A 51 -16.47 -15.75 -12.38
C GLY A 51 -16.59 -16.93 -13.35
N SER A 52 -16.55 -16.69 -14.66
CA SER A 52 -16.58 -17.73 -15.71
C SER A 52 -15.20 -18.14 -16.22
N LYS A 53 -14.12 -17.49 -15.76
CA LYS A 53 -12.75 -17.73 -16.23
C LYS A 53 -12.00 -18.68 -15.30
N LEU A 54 -11.23 -19.58 -15.89
CA LEU A 54 -10.24 -20.36 -15.15
C LEU A 54 -9.07 -19.46 -14.71
N LEU A 55 -8.49 -19.77 -13.56
CA LEU A 55 -7.38 -18.99 -12.97
C LEU A 55 -6.15 -18.81 -13.85
N PRO A 56 -5.70 -19.83 -14.62
CA PRO A 56 -4.60 -19.63 -15.56
C PRO A 56 -4.87 -18.53 -16.59
N ASN A 57 -6.15 -18.27 -16.87
CA ASN A 57 -6.60 -17.29 -17.87
C ASN A 57 -6.85 -15.90 -17.29
N LEU A 58 -6.62 -15.70 -15.99
CA LEU A 58 -6.67 -14.38 -15.36
C LEU A 58 -5.33 -13.65 -15.51
N SER A 59 -5.39 -12.34 -15.75
CA SER A 59 -4.19 -11.48 -15.68
C SER A 59 -3.65 -11.43 -14.25
N SER A 60 -2.40 -10.99 -14.07
CA SER A 60 -1.81 -10.84 -12.72
C SER A 60 -2.64 -9.89 -11.84
N GLY A 61 -3.08 -8.75 -12.38
CA GLY A 61 -3.96 -7.83 -11.65
C GLY A 61 -5.32 -8.44 -11.30
N GLN A 62 -5.92 -9.24 -12.20
CA GLN A 62 -7.17 -9.95 -11.88
C GLN A 62 -6.98 -10.99 -10.77
N LYS A 63 -5.86 -11.70 -10.77
CA LYS A 63 -5.50 -12.62 -9.67
C LYS A 63 -5.32 -11.86 -8.36
N GLN A 64 -4.66 -10.71 -8.40
CA GLN A 64 -4.48 -9.84 -7.22
C GLN A 64 -5.83 -9.37 -6.67
N LEU A 65 -6.75 -8.89 -7.52
CA LEU A 65 -8.09 -8.47 -7.09
C LEU A 65 -8.87 -9.59 -6.41
N VAL A 66 -8.78 -10.81 -6.95
CA VAL A 66 -9.42 -11.99 -6.34
C VAL A 66 -8.81 -12.33 -4.99
N GLN A 67 -7.49 -12.18 -4.83
CA GLN A 67 -6.80 -12.39 -3.55
C GLN A 67 -7.17 -11.32 -2.52
N LEU A 68 -7.22 -10.05 -2.94
CA LEU A 68 -7.63 -8.93 -2.09
C LEU A 68 -9.07 -9.11 -1.60
N MET A 69 -10.01 -9.45 -2.49
CA MET A 69 -11.38 -9.76 -2.13
C MET A 69 -11.45 -10.84 -1.03
N GLN A 70 -10.67 -11.92 -1.18
CA GLN A 70 -10.65 -13.00 -0.18
C GLN A 70 -10.12 -12.55 1.18
N GLY A 71 -9.04 -11.77 1.21
CA GLY A 71 -8.44 -11.29 2.47
C GLY A 71 -9.28 -10.21 3.15
N LEU A 72 -9.79 -9.26 2.37
CA LEU A 72 -10.55 -8.12 2.86
C LEU A 72 -11.95 -8.52 3.30
N CYS A 73 -12.65 -9.33 2.52
CA CYS A 73 -14.04 -9.66 2.82
C CYS A 73 -14.19 -10.71 3.92
N ARG A 74 -13.14 -11.45 4.29
CA ARG A 74 -13.23 -12.43 5.38
C ARG A 74 -13.53 -11.74 6.71
N VAL A 75 -14.37 -12.29 7.57
CA VAL A 75 -14.60 -11.75 8.92
C VAL A 75 -13.35 -11.99 9.77
N SER A 76 -12.64 -10.91 10.12
CA SER A 76 -11.46 -10.96 10.98
C SER A 76 -11.23 -9.61 11.68
N LYS A 77 -10.70 -9.65 12.91
CA LYS A 77 -10.38 -8.42 13.67
C LYS A 77 -9.17 -7.68 13.10
N ILE A 78 -8.17 -8.44 12.64
CA ILE A 78 -6.95 -7.94 12.03
C ILE A 78 -6.81 -8.59 10.66
N LYS A 79 -6.34 -7.81 9.68
CA LYS A 79 -6.06 -8.23 8.31
C LYS A 79 -4.61 -7.94 7.99
N VAL A 80 -3.93 -8.88 7.36
CA VAL A 80 -2.54 -8.72 6.92
C VAL A 80 -2.53 -8.96 5.41
N LEU A 81 -2.10 -7.96 4.65
CA LEU A 81 -2.02 -8.04 3.19
C LEU A 81 -0.58 -7.74 2.78
N ASP A 82 0.01 -8.72 2.11
CA ASP A 82 1.36 -8.61 1.58
C ASP A 82 1.32 -8.16 0.12
N GLU A 83 2.03 -7.09 -0.22
CA GLU A 83 2.11 -6.46 -1.54
C GLU A 83 0.72 -6.19 -2.16
N ALA A 84 -0.17 -5.62 -1.34
CA ALA A 84 -1.60 -5.56 -1.59
C ALA A 84 -1.96 -5.00 -2.98
N PHE A 85 -1.29 -3.95 -3.44
CA PHE A 85 -1.61 -3.24 -4.69
C PHE A 85 -0.73 -3.62 -5.88
N SER A 86 0.15 -4.62 -5.72
CA SER A 86 1.04 -5.04 -6.82
C SER A 86 0.23 -5.46 -8.06
N HIS A 87 0.70 -5.09 -9.24
CA HIS A 87 0.08 -5.45 -10.53
C HIS A 87 -1.33 -4.89 -10.79
N LEU A 88 -1.85 -4.03 -9.91
CA LEU A 88 -3.11 -3.31 -10.14
C LEU A 88 -2.85 -2.04 -10.95
N ASP A 89 -3.82 -1.67 -11.78
CA ASP A 89 -3.85 -0.36 -12.41
C ASP A 89 -4.29 0.72 -11.39
N PRO A 90 -3.98 2.01 -11.65
CA PRO A 90 -4.28 3.09 -10.70
C PRO A 90 -5.75 3.21 -10.29
N VAL A 91 -6.70 2.84 -11.16
CA VAL A 91 -8.14 2.92 -10.85
C VAL A 91 -8.50 1.89 -9.78
N ASN A 92 -7.97 0.67 -9.91
CA ASN A 92 -8.19 -0.38 -8.92
C ASN A 92 -7.45 -0.12 -7.60
N VAL A 93 -6.26 0.48 -7.64
CA VAL A 93 -5.55 0.92 -6.41
C VAL A 93 -6.39 1.95 -5.65
N ASP A 94 -6.90 2.98 -6.35
CA ASP A 94 -7.73 4.02 -5.75
C ASP A 94 -9.04 3.46 -5.16
N ALA A 95 -9.73 2.59 -5.91
CA ALA A 95 -10.99 2.00 -5.47
C ALA A 95 -10.80 1.13 -4.21
N VAL A 96 -9.86 0.18 -4.24
CA VAL A 96 -9.66 -0.74 -3.11
C VAL A 96 -9.04 -0.01 -1.91
N GLY A 97 -8.08 0.89 -2.15
CA GLY A 97 -7.48 1.67 -1.08
C GLY A 97 -8.49 2.60 -0.40
N SER A 98 -9.38 3.24 -1.15
CA SER A 98 -10.49 4.03 -0.59
C SER A 98 -11.43 3.17 0.26
N TYR A 99 -11.73 1.95 -0.18
CA TYR A 99 -12.53 1.01 0.60
C TYR A 99 -11.84 0.65 1.93
N ILE A 100 -10.55 0.34 1.89
CA ILE A 100 -9.74 0.05 3.09
C ILE A 100 -9.74 1.25 4.06
N ALA A 101 -9.52 2.46 3.54
CA ALA A 101 -9.38 3.66 4.36
C ALA A 101 -10.69 4.16 4.97
N ARG A 102 -11.85 3.87 4.36
CA ARG A 102 -13.12 4.52 4.73
C ARG A 102 -14.23 3.57 5.16
N GLU A 103 -14.32 2.41 4.53
CA GLU A 103 -15.48 1.51 4.68
C GLU A 103 -15.14 0.27 5.52
N LEU A 104 -13.89 -0.16 5.48
CA LEU A 104 -13.44 -1.37 6.16
C LEU A 104 -13.39 -1.18 7.68
N LYS A 105 -14.08 -2.07 8.41
CA LYS A 105 -14.18 -2.03 9.87
C LYS A 105 -13.26 -3.04 10.55
N ALA A 106 -11.97 -3.01 10.21
CA ALA A 106 -10.96 -3.92 10.77
C ALA A 106 -9.58 -3.24 10.78
N ASP A 107 -8.72 -3.65 11.71
CA ASP A 107 -7.33 -3.22 11.71
C ASP A 107 -6.60 -3.89 10.52
N VAL A 108 -5.82 -3.12 9.76
CA VAL A 108 -5.10 -3.63 8.59
C VAL A 108 -3.61 -3.36 8.71
N VAL A 109 -2.82 -4.41 8.49
CA VAL A 109 -1.37 -4.32 8.29
C VAL A 109 -1.11 -4.55 6.80
N LEU A 110 -0.59 -3.52 6.14
CA LEU A 110 -0.24 -3.56 4.72
C LEU A 110 1.28 -3.55 4.57
N SER A 111 1.82 -4.41 3.71
CA SER A 111 3.14 -4.17 3.11
C SER A 111 2.95 -3.50 1.75
N ILE A 112 3.60 -2.35 1.57
CA ILE A 112 3.51 -1.53 0.36
C ILE A 112 4.94 -1.13 -0.03
N HIS A 113 5.25 -1.27 -1.31
CA HIS A 113 6.57 -0.94 -1.87
C HIS A 113 6.63 0.47 -2.48
N VAL A 114 5.48 1.08 -2.75
CA VAL A 114 5.36 2.45 -3.27
C VAL A 114 5.11 3.41 -2.10
N PRO A 115 6.06 4.30 -1.76
CA PRO A 115 5.90 5.22 -0.63
C PRO A 115 4.65 6.09 -0.72
N GLU A 116 4.31 6.57 -1.91
CA GLU A 116 3.15 7.43 -2.13
C GLU A 116 1.82 6.71 -1.82
N GLU A 117 1.72 5.42 -2.15
CA GLU A 117 0.56 4.58 -1.80
C GLU A 117 0.51 4.33 -0.28
N ALA A 118 1.66 4.09 0.34
CA ALA A 118 1.75 3.91 1.78
C ALA A 118 1.32 5.19 2.52
N GLU A 119 1.81 6.35 2.10
CA GLU A 119 1.49 7.66 2.68
C GLU A 119 0.02 8.02 2.52
N TRP A 120 -0.59 7.61 1.41
CA TRP A 120 -2.03 7.83 1.16
C TRP A 120 -2.93 7.00 2.07
N LEU A 121 -2.55 5.75 2.36
CA LEU A 121 -3.41 4.79 3.09
C LEU A 121 -3.07 4.63 4.56
N GLY A 122 -1.81 4.81 4.92
CA GLY A 122 -1.27 4.47 6.23
C GLY A 122 -1.51 5.55 7.27
N GLU A 123 -1.93 5.12 8.46
CA GLU A 123 -2.01 5.99 9.63
C GLU A 123 -0.73 5.87 10.49
N TYR A 124 -0.11 4.69 10.49
CA TYR A 124 1.11 4.39 11.20
C TYR A 124 2.05 3.58 10.32
N PHE A 125 3.33 3.92 10.37
CA PHE A 125 4.33 3.41 9.46
C PHE A 125 5.42 2.69 10.24
N ILE A 126 5.90 1.59 9.65
CA ILE A 126 7.11 0.91 10.09
C ILE A 126 7.98 0.77 8.84
N VAL A 127 9.08 1.51 8.81
CA VAL A 127 10.05 1.42 7.71
C VAL A 127 11.13 0.43 8.10
N LEU A 128 11.29 -0.61 7.26
CA LEU A 128 12.31 -1.63 7.43
C LEU A 128 13.50 -1.36 6.51
N ARG A 129 14.70 -1.62 7.04
CA ARG A 129 15.97 -1.58 6.30
C ARG A 129 16.89 -2.67 6.83
N ASP A 130 17.48 -3.46 5.93
CA ASP A 130 18.45 -4.52 6.28
C ASP A 130 17.93 -5.47 7.39
N GLY A 131 16.64 -5.80 7.34
CA GLY A 131 15.97 -6.65 8.34
C GLY A 131 15.73 -5.99 9.70
N ARG A 132 15.92 -4.67 9.83
CA ARG A 132 15.74 -3.90 11.08
C ARG A 132 14.75 -2.77 10.88
N VAL A 133 14.10 -2.35 11.97
CA VAL A 133 13.26 -1.13 11.96
C VAL A 133 14.18 0.08 11.86
N ALA A 134 14.13 0.76 10.72
CA ALA A 134 14.85 2.02 10.48
C ALA A 134 14.10 3.19 11.11
N TRP A 135 12.77 3.17 11.02
CA TRP A 135 11.90 4.19 11.59
C TRP A 135 10.49 3.65 11.83
N ARG A 136 9.77 4.26 12.76
CA ARG A 136 8.34 4.02 12.98
C ARG A 136 7.67 5.27 13.54
N GLY A 137 6.44 5.54 13.13
CA GLY A 137 5.70 6.74 13.54
C GLY A 137 4.56 7.06 12.59
N THR A 138 3.92 8.20 12.80
CA THR A 138 2.90 8.76 11.87
C THR A 138 3.52 9.79 10.93
N LEU A 139 2.76 10.25 9.92
CA LEU A 139 3.23 11.36 9.07
C LEU A 139 3.39 12.67 9.87
N GLU A 140 2.62 12.86 10.96
CA GLU A 140 2.82 13.99 11.87
C GLU A 140 4.14 13.89 12.62
N ASP A 141 4.55 12.69 13.04
CA ASP A 141 5.86 12.48 13.67
C ASP A 141 6.99 12.85 12.70
N LEU A 142 6.89 12.37 11.46
CA LEU A 142 7.84 12.71 10.40
C LEU A 142 7.85 14.22 10.10
N ALA A 143 6.69 14.87 10.05
CA ALA A 143 6.58 16.29 9.78
C ALA A 143 7.32 17.14 10.83
N ARG A 144 7.37 16.71 12.09
CA ARG A 144 8.11 17.41 13.17
C ARG A 144 9.63 17.35 12.97
N GLU A 145 10.12 16.46 12.12
CA GLU A 145 11.54 16.42 11.78
C GLU A 145 11.95 17.58 10.86
N ASN A 146 11.02 18.32 10.25
CA ASN A 146 11.31 19.42 9.31
C ASN A 146 12.27 19.00 8.19
N ILE A 147 12.08 17.79 7.67
CA ILE A 147 12.83 17.29 6.51
C ILE A 147 12.02 17.56 5.25
N TYR A 148 12.69 18.11 4.24
CA TYR A 148 12.10 18.47 2.96
C TYR A 148 12.91 17.87 1.81
N GLU A 149 12.19 17.43 0.78
CA GLU A 149 12.76 17.19 -0.53
C GLU A 149 12.95 18.53 -1.24
N VAL A 150 14.17 18.84 -1.63
CA VAL A 150 14.55 20.06 -2.33
C VAL A 150 15.06 19.70 -3.72
N TYR A 151 14.43 20.27 -4.75
CA TYR A 151 14.80 20.04 -6.14
C TYR A 151 15.90 21.03 -6.55
N VAL A 152 17.10 20.53 -6.84
CA VAL A 152 18.30 21.34 -7.10
C VAL A 152 18.69 21.32 -8.60
N ARG A 153 19.39 22.37 -9.05
CA ARG A 153 19.92 22.45 -10.44
C ARG A 153 21.32 21.85 -10.60
N GLY A 154 22.00 21.53 -9.52
CA GLY A 154 23.35 20.97 -9.54
C GLY A 154 23.83 20.60 -8.15
N HIS A 155 24.00 21.61 -7.28
CA HIS A 155 24.38 21.39 -5.88
C HIS A 155 23.30 21.89 -4.92
N VAL A 156 23.33 21.36 -3.71
CA VAL A 156 22.50 21.86 -2.60
C VAL A 156 23.02 23.24 -2.19
N PRO A 157 22.14 24.22 -1.90
CA PRO A 157 22.54 25.52 -1.36
C PRO A 157 23.37 25.38 -0.08
N GLU A 158 24.37 26.26 0.08
CA GLU A 158 25.17 26.32 1.30
C GLU A 158 24.30 26.68 2.52
N GLY A 159 24.66 26.14 3.69
CA GLY A 159 23.95 26.40 4.95
C GLY A 159 22.74 25.50 5.21
N LEU A 160 22.36 24.62 4.27
CA LEU A 160 21.35 23.59 4.53
C LEU A 160 21.98 22.34 5.15
N GLU A 161 21.33 21.80 6.18
CA GLU A 161 21.68 20.50 6.74
C GLU A 161 21.21 19.39 5.79
N VAL A 162 22.13 18.77 5.07
CA VAL A 162 21.81 17.70 4.12
C VAL A 162 21.70 16.36 4.85
N VAL A 163 20.52 15.76 4.80
CA VAL A 163 20.25 14.40 5.30
C VAL A 163 20.71 13.36 4.28
N ALA A 164 20.34 13.55 3.01
CA ALA A 164 20.74 12.68 1.92
C ALA A 164 20.66 13.39 0.56
N SER A 165 21.41 12.89 -0.42
CA SER A 165 21.40 13.39 -1.81
C SER A 165 21.03 12.28 -2.77
N LEU A 166 20.05 12.54 -3.63
CA LEU A 166 19.42 11.61 -4.57
C LEU A 166 19.46 12.19 -6.00
N GLY A 167 20.65 12.52 -6.49
CA GLY A 167 20.81 13.19 -7.78
C GLY A 167 20.29 14.63 -7.72
N TYR A 168 19.19 14.92 -8.42
CA TYR A 168 18.59 16.25 -8.50
C TYR A 168 17.66 16.60 -7.32
N VAL A 169 17.51 15.68 -6.37
CA VAL A 169 16.75 15.89 -5.14
C VAL A 169 17.70 15.76 -3.96
N ALA A 170 17.62 16.69 -3.01
CA ALA A 170 18.28 16.56 -1.72
C ALA A 170 17.23 16.55 -0.61
N LEU A 171 17.43 15.67 0.36
CA LEU A 171 16.69 15.68 1.61
C LEU A 171 17.44 16.59 2.56
N VAL A 172 16.81 17.67 2.99
CA VAL A 172 17.42 18.66 3.86
C VAL A 172 16.56 18.89 5.09
N ARG A 173 17.21 19.14 6.22
CA ARG A 173 16.53 19.65 7.42
C ARG A 173 16.56 21.18 7.36
N ALA A 174 15.40 21.80 7.25
CA ALA A 174 15.27 23.24 7.13
C ALA A 174 13.88 23.72 7.55
N SER A 175 13.74 24.99 7.94
CA SER A 175 12.42 25.60 8.09
C SER A 175 11.82 25.90 6.72
N GLU A 176 10.49 25.89 6.65
CA GLU A 176 9.75 26.18 5.41
C GLU A 176 10.04 27.59 4.88
N ASP A 177 10.20 28.57 5.79
CA ASP A 177 10.51 29.96 5.44
C ASP A 177 11.83 30.09 4.67
N VAL A 178 12.87 29.36 5.09
CA VAL A 178 14.18 29.35 4.42
C VAL A 178 14.04 28.75 3.02
N LEU A 179 13.29 27.65 2.88
CA LEU A 179 13.09 27.00 1.58
C LEU A 179 12.24 27.87 0.64
N PHE A 180 11.24 28.56 1.17
CA PHE A 180 10.43 29.51 0.41
C PHE A 180 11.27 30.66 -0.13
N GLU A 181 12.13 31.25 0.70
CA GLU A 181 13.06 32.29 0.29
C GLU A 181 13.99 31.81 -0.83
N LEU A 182 14.63 30.64 -0.66
CA LEU A 182 15.51 30.04 -1.67
C LEU A 182 14.77 29.78 -2.99
N ASN A 183 13.53 29.31 -2.92
CA ASN A 183 12.71 29.05 -4.10
C ASN A 183 12.32 30.35 -4.81
N SER A 184 11.92 31.40 -4.08
CA SER A 184 11.55 32.70 -4.65
C SER A 184 12.71 33.40 -5.37
N ARG A 185 13.94 33.16 -4.90
CA ARG A 185 15.18 33.65 -5.53
C ARG A 185 15.65 32.77 -6.70
N GLY A 186 14.95 31.67 -6.98
CA GLY A 186 15.30 30.72 -8.06
C GLY A 186 16.55 29.88 -7.78
N VAL A 187 17.02 29.85 -6.53
CA VAL A 187 18.20 29.07 -6.10
C VAL A 187 17.88 27.57 -6.14
N ILE A 188 16.66 27.21 -5.71
CA ILE A 188 16.10 25.86 -5.85
C ILE A 188 14.95 25.89 -6.87
N ARG A 189 14.59 24.75 -7.44
CA ARG A 189 13.47 24.62 -8.39
C ARG A 189 12.12 24.44 -7.72
N GLY A 190 12.15 24.04 -6.45
CA GLY A 190 10.99 23.74 -5.65
C GLY A 190 11.40 22.94 -4.43
N PHE A 191 10.44 22.76 -3.55
CA PHE A 191 10.58 21.87 -2.41
C PHE A 191 9.21 21.29 -2.06
N ARG A 192 9.22 20.14 -1.40
CA ARG A 192 8.04 19.57 -0.75
C ARG A 192 8.46 18.90 0.55
N ARG A 193 7.51 18.73 1.47
CA ARG A 193 7.78 18.00 2.71
C ARG A 193 8.20 16.56 2.37
N ALA A 194 9.22 16.06 3.06
CA ALA A 194 9.68 14.69 2.83
C ALA A 194 8.63 13.71 3.37
N GLY A 195 8.36 12.68 2.57
CA GLY A 195 7.57 11.53 2.96
C GLY A 195 8.41 10.41 3.58
N VAL A 196 7.81 9.24 3.80
CA VAL A 196 8.50 8.09 4.41
C VAL A 196 9.66 7.58 3.56
N ARG A 197 9.70 7.99 2.28
CA ARG A 197 10.83 7.79 1.36
C ARG A 197 12.17 8.24 1.95
N VAL A 198 12.20 9.21 2.85
CA VAL A 198 13.42 9.70 3.52
C VAL A 198 14.23 8.56 4.16
N TYR A 199 13.57 7.53 4.70
CA TYR A 199 14.23 6.41 5.38
C TYR A 199 14.74 5.32 4.43
N TYR A 200 14.33 5.38 3.16
CA TYR A 200 14.88 4.55 2.06
C TYR A 200 15.97 5.30 1.28
N ALA A 201 15.93 6.63 1.32
CA ALA A 201 16.82 7.53 0.60
C ALA A 201 18.17 7.66 1.32
N GLY A 202 19.08 6.73 1.07
CA GLY A 202 20.41 6.80 1.66
C GLY A 202 21.26 5.57 1.42
N ARG A 203 21.93 5.57 0.26
CA ARG A 203 23.02 4.68 -0.19
C ARG A 203 22.61 3.24 -0.51
N ALA A 204 22.44 2.99 -1.81
CA ALA A 204 22.94 1.77 -2.43
C ALA A 204 24.47 1.88 -2.61
#